data_AF-A0A351Q7Z9-F1
#
_entry.id   AF-A0A351Q7Z9-F1
#
_cell.length_a   1.000
_cell.length_b   1.000
_cell.length_c   1.000
_cell.angle_alpha   90.00
_cell.angle_beta   90.00
_cell.angle_gamma   90.00
#
_symmetry.space_group_name_H-M   'P 1'
#
loop_
_entity.id
_entity.type
_entity.pdbx_description
1 polymer ?
#
loop_
_entity_poly.entity_id
_entity_poly.type
_entity_poly.pdbx_seq_one_letter_code
_entity_poly.pdbx_strand_id
1 'polypeptide(L)'
;MVGKMKQTILTGNDVLDFNRFYNGKEEPPIFRKQFIDLKDKIFVPIDDLALMKLSENPQNDVVLHHFVKDTRQNKFVFNENPPFDLFQKVYAITSSDLSVDSANSYEIFNLCNILKARINAFRLQNEFGLLVILTLIWGSKETFDFAFGNVEKGSIVAVSSQAVEGVNFF
;
A
#
# COMPACT_ATOMS: atom_id res chain seq x y z
N MET A 1 20.23 -20.03 8.84
CA MET A 1 19.89 -20.22 7.41
C MET A 1 18.51 -19.66 7.19
N VAL A 2 18.40 -18.43 6.68
CA VAL A 2 17.10 -17.87 6.27
C VAL A 2 16.80 -18.47 4.92
N GLY A 3 15.75 -19.30 4.84
CA GLY A 3 15.33 -19.92 3.60
C GLY A 3 15.08 -18.85 2.55
N LYS A 4 15.77 -18.94 1.42
CA LYS A 4 15.41 -18.21 0.21
C LYS A 4 13.98 -18.67 -0.14
N MET A 5 12.97 -17.89 0.26
CA MET A 5 11.70 -17.91 -0.45
C MET A 5 12.07 -17.74 -1.91
N LYS A 6 11.68 -18.71 -2.76
CA LYS A 6 11.67 -18.48 -4.20
C LYS A 6 10.94 -17.16 -4.36
N GLN A 7 11.66 -16.15 -4.81
CA GLN A 7 11.15 -14.83 -5.10
C GLN A 7 10.21 -15.04 -6.28
N THR A 8 8.99 -15.49 -6.01
CA THR A 8 7.98 -15.54 -7.04
C THR A 8 7.74 -14.08 -7.36
N ILE A 9 8.20 -13.67 -8.53
CA ILE A 9 8.04 -12.32 -9.03
C ILE A 9 6.54 -12.05 -8.95
N LEU A 10 6.14 -11.17 -8.04
CA LEU A 10 4.78 -10.66 -7.99
C LEU A 10 4.68 -9.70 -9.17
N THR A 11 4.37 -10.27 -10.34
CA THR A 11 4.42 -9.58 -11.63
C THR A 11 3.38 -8.48 -11.76
N GLY A 12 2.43 -8.37 -10.82
CA GLY A 12 1.28 -7.50 -10.99
C GLY A 12 0.28 -8.04 -12.01
N ASN A 13 0.40 -9.32 -12.40
CA ASN A 13 -0.69 -10.01 -13.11
C ASN A 13 -1.81 -10.29 -12.13
N ASP A 14 -2.70 -9.29 -12.03
CA ASP A 14 -3.83 -9.20 -11.10
C ASP A 14 -4.58 -10.52 -10.90
N VAL A 15 -4.81 -11.28 -11.97
CA VAL A 15 -5.62 -12.52 -11.93
C VAL A 15 -4.84 -13.72 -11.41
N LEU A 16 -3.55 -13.84 -11.75
CA LEU A 16 -2.74 -14.99 -11.33
C LEU A 16 -2.31 -14.87 -9.87
N ASP A 17 -1.90 -13.66 -9.47
CA ASP A 17 -1.56 -13.38 -8.08
C ASP A 17 -2.80 -13.51 -7.20
N PHE A 18 -3.95 -12.92 -7.60
CA PHE A 18 -5.20 -13.09 -6.86
C PHE A 18 -5.60 -14.56 -6.67
N ASN A 19 -5.58 -15.37 -7.72
CA ASN A 19 -5.95 -16.79 -7.62
C ASN A 19 -5.02 -17.61 -6.71
N ARG A 20 -3.76 -17.21 -6.53
CA ARG A 20 -2.83 -17.88 -5.62
C ARG A 20 -3.17 -17.59 -4.16
N PHE A 21 -3.43 -16.33 -3.84
CA PHE A 21 -3.72 -15.93 -2.46
C PHE A 21 -5.17 -16.20 -2.05
N TYR A 22 -6.14 -15.94 -2.94
CA TYR A 22 -7.57 -16.14 -2.65
C TYR A 22 -7.95 -17.60 -2.43
N ASN A 23 -7.41 -18.52 -3.23
CA ASN A 23 -7.69 -19.95 -3.08
C ASN A 23 -6.89 -20.61 -1.93
N GLY A 24 -6.24 -19.82 -1.07
CA GLY A 24 -5.44 -20.31 0.07
C GLY A 24 -4.22 -21.12 -0.33
N LYS A 25 -3.77 -21.04 -1.59
CA LYS A 25 -2.56 -21.75 -2.04
C LYS A 25 -1.31 -21.08 -1.47
N GLU A 26 -1.38 -19.79 -1.19
CA GLU A 26 -0.31 -18.99 -0.60
C GLU A 26 -0.87 -17.97 0.37
N GLU A 27 -0.09 -17.64 1.41
CA GLU A 27 -0.41 -16.54 2.31
C GLU A 27 0.03 -15.20 1.70
N PRO A 28 -0.76 -14.11 1.84
CA PRO A 28 -0.33 -12.78 1.44
C PRO A 28 1.02 -12.41 2.07
N PRO A 29 1.89 -11.65 1.37
CA PRO A 29 3.19 -11.28 1.91
C PRO A 29 3.06 -10.52 3.24
N ILE A 30 3.94 -10.84 4.19
CA ILE A 30 4.00 -10.14 5.48
C ILE A 30 4.58 -8.75 5.28
N PHE A 31 3.81 -7.72 5.65
CA PHE A 31 4.29 -6.35 5.71
C PHE A 31 5.09 -6.13 6.99
N ARG A 32 6.38 -5.83 6.86
CA ARG A 32 7.30 -5.74 7.99
C ARG A 32 7.23 -4.39 8.67
N LYS A 33 7.41 -4.39 9.99
CA LYS A 33 7.48 -3.15 10.76
C LYS A 33 8.72 -2.36 10.37
N GLN A 34 8.52 -1.08 10.07
CA GLN A 34 9.59 -0.11 9.84
C GLN A 34 9.58 0.95 10.94
N PHE A 35 10.76 1.49 11.26
CA PHE A 35 10.86 2.64 12.15
C PHE A 35 10.58 3.90 11.33
N ILE A 36 9.40 4.47 11.52
CA ILE A 36 8.94 5.69 10.83
C ILE A 36 8.60 6.71 11.91
N ASP A 37 9.25 7.87 11.85
CA ASP A 37 8.95 9.03 12.69
C ASP A 37 8.15 10.03 11.87
N LEU A 38 6.89 10.23 12.25
CA LEU A 38 5.98 11.15 11.58
C LEU A 38 6.03 12.57 12.14
N LYS A 39 6.85 12.82 13.16
CA LYS A 39 6.96 14.14 13.75
C LYS A 39 7.47 15.14 12.70
N ASP A 40 6.77 16.27 12.61
CA ASP A 40 7.09 17.40 11.74
C ASP A 40 7.15 17.06 10.24
N LYS A 41 6.55 15.93 9.82
CA LYS A 41 6.47 15.55 8.41
C LYS A 41 5.32 16.25 7.71
N ILE A 42 5.54 16.59 6.44
CA ILE A 42 4.50 17.11 5.54
C ILE A 42 4.04 16.00 4.61
N PHE A 43 2.73 15.92 4.39
CA PHE A 43 2.10 14.95 3.51
C PHE A 43 1.80 15.61 2.17
N VAL A 44 2.34 15.05 1.09
CA VAL A 44 2.20 15.58 -0.26
C VAL A 44 1.52 14.54 -1.15
N PRO A 45 0.43 14.89 -1.87
CA PRO A 45 -0.19 13.99 -2.83
C PRO A 45 0.79 13.60 -3.93
N ILE A 46 0.83 12.33 -4.30
CA ILE A 46 1.72 11.83 -5.34
C ILE A 46 1.45 12.43 -6.74
N ASP A 47 0.26 12.97 -6.95
CA ASP A 47 -0.15 13.66 -8.18
C ASP A 47 0.06 15.18 -8.14
N ASP A 48 0.56 15.75 -7.03
CA ASP A 48 0.88 17.17 -6.88
C ASP A 48 2.29 17.39 -6.30
N LEU A 49 3.30 16.97 -7.07
CA LEU A 49 4.72 17.06 -6.68
C LEU A 49 5.23 18.51 -6.53
N ALA A 50 4.49 19.51 -7.04
CA ALA A 50 4.85 20.90 -6.86
C ALA A 50 4.83 21.32 -5.38
N LEU A 51 4.09 20.61 -4.53
CA LEU A 51 4.04 20.84 -3.09
C LEU A 51 5.30 20.35 -2.35
N MET A 52 6.16 19.55 -2.97
CA MET A 52 7.45 19.19 -2.37
C MET A 52 8.34 20.41 -2.08
N LYS A 53 8.13 21.53 -2.78
CA LYS A 53 8.83 22.81 -2.54
C LYS A 53 8.53 23.45 -1.18
N LEU A 54 7.50 22.96 -0.48
CA LEU A 54 7.18 23.40 0.89
C LEU A 54 8.21 22.90 1.92
N SER A 55 9.07 21.97 1.52
CA SER A 55 10.14 21.42 2.33
C SER A 55 11.50 21.81 1.76
N GLU A 56 12.39 22.29 2.62
CA GLU A 56 13.80 22.53 2.27
C GLU A 56 14.58 21.21 2.13
N ASN A 57 14.14 20.14 2.82
CA ASN A 57 14.76 18.82 2.76
C ASN A 57 13.73 17.68 2.59
N PRO A 58 13.21 17.49 1.36
CA PRO A 58 12.13 16.51 1.11
C PRO A 58 12.47 15.09 1.55
N GLN A 59 13.75 14.70 1.48
CA GLN A 59 14.22 13.38 1.88
C GLN A 59 14.06 13.11 3.39
N ASN A 60 13.95 14.16 4.19
CA ASN A 60 13.72 14.04 5.63
C ASN A 60 12.30 14.43 6.05
N ASP A 61 11.60 15.24 5.26
CA ASP A 61 10.39 15.92 5.72
C ASP A 61 9.12 15.50 4.97
N VAL A 62 9.24 14.97 3.74
CA VAL A 62 8.08 14.69 2.88
C VAL A 62 7.65 13.23 2.95
N VAL A 63 6.38 13.01 3.25
CA VAL A 63 5.69 11.75 3.02
C VAL A 63 4.83 11.89 1.76
N LEU A 64 5.14 11.14 0.70
CA LEU A 64 4.27 11.08 -0.48
C LEU A 64 3.09 10.15 -0.20
N HIS A 65 1.86 10.63 -0.40
CA HIS A 65 0.68 9.81 -0.19
C HIS A 65 -0.10 9.53 -1.48
N HIS A 66 -0.71 8.35 -1.52
CA HIS A 66 -1.51 7.86 -2.63
C HIS A 66 -3.03 8.02 -2.43
N PHE A 67 -3.47 8.82 -1.44
CA PHE A 67 -4.88 9.25 -1.32
C PHE A 67 -5.30 10.16 -2.49
N VAL A 68 -5.37 9.60 -3.68
CA VAL A 68 -5.68 10.23 -4.96
C VAL A 68 -6.56 9.27 -5.75
N LYS A 69 -7.26 9.76 -6.79
CA LYS A 69 -8.11 8.90 -7.62
C LYS A 69 -7.32 7.76 -8.26
N ASP A 70 -7.92 6.58 -8.39
CA ASP A 70 -7.36 5.39 -9.08
C ASP A 70 -6.66 5.72 -10.40
N THR A 71 -7.31 6.51 -11.25
CA THR A 71 -6.79 6.93 -12.56
C THR A 71 -5.46 7.69 -12.46
N ARG A 72 -5.18 8.34 -11.34
CA ARG A 72 -3.95 9.11 -11.09
C ARG A 72 -2.86 8.27 -10.41
N GLN A 73 -3.23 7.21 -9.70
CA GLN A 73 -2.28 6.30 -9.06
C GLN A 73 -1.80 5.16 -9.98
N ASN A 74 -2.56 4.79 -11.03
CA ASN A 74 -2.21 3.66 -11.91
C ASN A 74 -0.77 3.68 -12.45
N LYS A 75 -0.25 4.86 -12.80
CA LYS A 75 1.12 5.04 -13.31
C LYS A 75 2.24 4.78 -12.27
N PHE A 76 1.89 4.71 -10.99
CA PHE A 76 2.79 4.47 -9.87
C PHE A 76 2.66 3.05 -9.31
N VAL A 77 1.43 2.52 -9.29
CA VAL A 77 1.08 1.26 -8.63
C VAL A 77 1.32 0.05 -9.53
N PHE A 78 0.94 0.16 -10.82
CA PHE A 78 0.97 -0.92 -11.80
C PHE A 78 2.13 -0.82 -12.79
N ASN A 79 3.07 0.09 -12.53
CA ASN A 79 4.23 0.27 -13.38
C ASN A 79 5.32 -0.70 -12.95
N GLU A 80 5.81 -1.53 -13.89
CA GLU A 80 6.95 -2.42 -13.66
C GLU A 80 8.21 -1.62 -13.26
N ASN A 81 8.32 -0.39 -13.77
CA ASN A 81 9.36 0.58 -13.49
C ASN A 81 8.77 1.80 -12.78
N PRO A 82 8.43 1.70 -11.48
CA PRO A 82 7.95 2.86 -10.73
C PRO A 82 8.98 4.00 -10.79
N PRO A 83 8.57 5.27 -10.63
CA PRO A 83 9.48 6.42 -10.69
C PRO A 83 10.38 6.46 -9.44
N PHE A 84 11.32 5.52 -9.38
CA PHE A 84 12.17 5.27 -8.22
C PHE A 84 13.01 6.48 -7.86
N ASP A 85 13.51 7.22 -8.86
CA ASP A 85 14.26 8.47 -8.68
C ASP A 85 13.45 9.54 -7.94
N LEU A 86 12.11 9.51 -8.02
CA LEU A 86 11.23 10.38 -7.24
C LEU A 86 11.09 9.85 -5.81
N PHE A 87 10.87 8.55 -5.65
CA PHE A 87 10.64 7.94 -4.34
C PHE A 87 11.85 8.01 -3.43
N GLN A 88 13.07 7.99 -3.98
CA GLN A 88 14.29 8.19 -3.20
C GLN A 88 14.50 9.63 -2.70
N LYS A 89 13.74 10.60 -3.23
CA LYS A 89 13.85 12.02 -2.85
C LYS A 89 12.94 12.40 -1.69
N VAL A 90 12.19 11.46 -1.13
CA VAL A 90 11.23 11.71 -0.05
C VAL A 90 11.50 10.81 1.14
N TYR A 91 11.02 11.21 2.30
CA TYR A 91 11.23 10.49 3.55
C TYR A 91 10.52 9.13 3.57
N ALA A 92 9.23 9.12 3.24
CA ALA A 92 8.43 7.91 3.18
C ALA A 92 7.33 8.03 2.11
N ILE A 93 6.68 6.90 1.83
CA ILE A 93 5.57 6.83 0.89
C ILE A 93 4.44 5.98 1.46
N THR A 94 3.18 6.36 1.26
CA THR A 94 2.07 5.44 1.57
C THR A 94 1.94 4.40 0.46
N SER A 95 1.38 3.21 0.71
CA SER A 95 0.94 2.36 -0.41
C SER A 95 -0.29 2.94 -1.09
N SER A 96 -0.66 2.37 -2.24
CA SER A 96 -1.86 2.68 -3.02
C SER A 96 -3.13 2.68 -2.18
N ASP A 97 -4.04 3.62 -2.46
CA ASP A 97 -5.39 3.68 -1.89
C ASP A 97 -6.39 3.26 -2.98
N LEU A 98 -6.36 1.98 -3.38
CA LEU A 98 -7.24 1.48 -4.45
C LEU A 98 -8.68 1.39 -3.95
N SER A 99 -9.62 1.89 -4.76
CA SER A 99 -11.04 1.90 -4.39
C SER A 99 -11.56 0.52 -4.01
N VAL A 100 -12.39 0.45 -2.97
CA VAL A 100 -13.20 -0.72 -2.65
C VAL A 100 -14.66 -0.28 -2.59
N ASP A 101 -15.56 -1.19 -2.93
CA ASP A 101 -17.00 -0.96 -2.90
C ASP A 101 -17.58 -1.52 -1.60
N SER A 102 -18.29 -0.71 -0.82
CA SER A 102 -18.94 -1.18 0.42
C SER A 102 -20.20 -2.00 0.14
N ALA A 103 -20.76 -1.94 -1.07
CA ALA A 103 -21.82 -2.85 -1.47
C ALA A 103 -21.26 -4.28 -1.56
N ASN A 104 -21.83 -5.20 -0.76
CA ASN A 104 -21.48 -6.63 -0.69
C ASN A 104 -21.50 -7.41 -2.04
N SER A 105 -21.82 -6.75 -3.15
CA SER A 105 -21.86 -7.32 -4.50
C SER A 105 -20.48 -7.47 -5.16
N TYR A 106 -19.40 -6.90 -4.58
CA TYR A 106 -18.09 -6.79 -5.23
C TYR A 106 -16.91 -7.29 -4.37
N GLU A 107 -17.15 -8.24 -3.46
CA GLU A 107 -16.13 -8.73 -2.52
C GLU A 107 -14.84 -9.22 -3.19
N ILE A 108 -14.94 -9.98 -4.28
CA ILE A 108 -13.77 -10.45 -5.05
C ILE A 108 -12.96 -9.27 -5.60
N PHE A 109 -13.63 -8.22 -6.08
CA PHE A 109 -12.98 -7.01 -6.58
C PHE A 109 -12.26 -6.26 -5.45
N ASN A 110 -12.89 -6.16 -4.28
CA ASN A 110 -12.27 -5.54 -3.10
C ASN A 110 -11.02 -6.29 -2.66
N LEU A 111 -11.09 -7.62 -2.55
CA LEU A 111 -9.95 -8.45 -2.20
C LEU A 111 -8.82 -8.33 -3.25
N CYS A 112 -9.17 -8.26 -4.53
CA CYS A 112 -8.20 -7.98 -5.60
C CYS A 112 -7.46 -6.65 -5.35
N ASN A 113 -8.19 -5.57 -5.08
CA ASN A 113 -7.58 -4.25 -4.89
C ASN A 113 -6.74 -4.17 -3.61
N ILE A 114 -7.20 -4.76 -2.50
CA ILE A 114 -6.43 -4.84 -1.26
C ILE A 114 -5.13 -5.63 -1.51
N LEU A 115 -5.20 -6.75 -2.22
CA LEU A 115 -4.03 -7.55 -2.55
C LEU A 115 -3.03 -6.77 -3.43
N LYS A 116 -3.51 -6.06 -4.46
CA LYS A 116 -2.66 -5.24 -5.32
C LYS A 116 -1.92 -4.16 -4.53
N ALA A 117 -2.63 -3.44 -3.66
CA ALA A 117 -2.03 -2.42 -2.80
C ALA A 117 -0.95 -3.03 -1.88
N ARG A 118 -1.20 -4.22 -1.32
CA ARG A 118 -0.22 -4.95 -0.48
C ARG A 118 1.01 -5.41 -1.24
N ILE A 119 0.82 -5.99 -2.43
CA ILE A 119 1.93 -6.44 -3.28
C ILE A 119 2.80 -5.23 -3.65
N ASN A 120 2.17 -4.11 -4.03
CA ASN A 120 2.89 -2.87 -4.30
C ASN A 120 3.68 -2.40 -3.08
N ALA A 121 3.06 -2.35 -1.90
CA ALA A 121 3.72 -1.98 -0.65
C ALA A 121 4.91 -2.90 -0.33
N PHE A 122 4.74 -4.21 -0.49
CA PHE A 122 5.78 -5.21 -0.28
C PHE A 122 6.96 -4.99 -1.22
N ARG A 123 6.71 -4.72 -2.52
CA ARG A 123 7.76 -4.42 -3.50
C ARG A 123 8.50 -3.13 -3.14
N LEU A 124 7.78 -2.05 -2.86
CA LEU A 124 8.38 -0.76 -2.43
C LEU A 124 9.26 -0.93 -1.19
N GLN A 125 8.83 -1.73 -0.21
CA GLN A 125 9.59 -2.00 1.01
C GLN A 125 10.81 -2.90 0.77
N ASN A 126 10.64 -4.03 0.07
CA ASN A 126 11.63 -5.12 0.05
C ASN A 126 12.53 -5.11 -1.20
N GLU A 127 12.01 -4.69 -2.35
CA GLU A 127 12.80 -4.61 -3.59
C GLU A 127 13.50 -3.25 -3.70
N PHE A 128 12.85 -2.19 -3.24
CA PHE A 128 13.31 -0.80 -3.40
C PHE A 128 13.84 -0.17 -2.11
N GLY A 129 13.68 -0.82 -0.96
CA GLY A 129 14.24 -0.37 0.32
C GLY A 129 13.63 0.93 0.87
N LEU A 130 12.40 1.27 0.45
CA LEU A 130 11.73 2.51 0.85
C LEU A 130 11.09 2.38 2.24
N LEU A 131 10.94 3.51 2.95
CA LEU A 131 10.02 3.60 4.09
C LEU A 131 8.59 3.66 3.56
N VAL A 132 7.81 2.62 3.84
CA VAL A 132 6.44 2.49 3.35
C VAL A 132 5.47 2.53 4.51
N ILE A 133 4.42 3.33 4.39
CA ILE A 133 3.26 3.32 5.29
C ILE A 133 2.15 2.56 4.56
N LEU A 134 1.84 1.35 5.00
CA LEU A 134 0.79 0.55 4.36
C LEU A 134 -0.56 1.24 4.52
N THR A 135 -1.27 1.46 3.42
CA THR A 135 -2.64 1.95 3.39
C THR A 135 -3.60 0.77 3.53
N LEU A 136 -4.52 0.88 4.48
CA LEU A 136 -5.57 -0.08 4.77
C LEU A 136 -6.93 0.48 4.37
N ILE A 137 -7.70 -0.33 3.65
CA ILE A 137 -9.06 -0.04 3.21
C ILE A 137 -9.83 -1.36 3.15
N TRP A 138 -11.13 -1.32 3.46
CA TRP A 138 -12.04 -2.47 3.41
C TRP A 138 -13.47 -1.98 3.19
N GLY A 139 -14.33 -2.88 2.71
CA GLY A 139 -15.77 -2.62 2.51
C GLY A 139 -16.69 -3.56 3.27
N SER A 140 -16.17 -4.64 3.85
CA SER A 140 -16.89 -5.69 4.58
C SER A 140 -16.04 -6.24 5.74
N LYS A 141 -16.60 -7.11 6.57
CA LYS A 141 -15.86 -7.78 7.66
C LYS A 141 -14.77 -8.70 7.10
N GLU A 142 -15.07 -9.42 6.04
CA GLU A 142 -14.16 -10.36 5.38
C GLU A 142 -12.96 -9.62 4.76
N THR A 143 -13.23 -8.49 4.09
CA THR A 143 -12.17 -7.64 3.53
C THR A 143 -11.40 -6.90 4.62
N PHE A 144 -11.99 -6.64 5.80
CA PHE A 144 -11.26 -6.14 6.97
C PHE A 144 -10.23 -7.16 7.45
N ASP A 145 -10.64 -8.42 7.69
CA ASP A 145 -9.74 -9.47 8.16
C ASP A 145 -8.57 -9.66 7.17
N PHE A 146 -8.87 -9.58 5.86
CA PHE A 146 -7.85 -9.61 4.81
C PHE A 146 -6.98 -8.34 4.75
N ALA A 147 -7.52 -7.15 5.00
CA ALA A 147 -6.79 -5.88 5.01
C ALA A 147 -5.89 -5.71 6.23
N PHE A 148 -6.19 -6.35 7.36
CA PHE A 148 -5.33 -6.30 8.56
C PHE A 148 -4.42 -7.52 8.71
N GLY A 149 -4.71 -8.64 8.01
CA GLY A 149 -3.89 -9.84 8.04
C GLY A 149 -2.44 -9.60 7.62
N ASN A 150 -1.50 -10.38 8.16
CA ASN A 150 -0.08 -10.34 7.77
C ASN A 150 0.58 -8.93 7.84
N VAL A 151 0.07 -8.03 8.68
CA VAL A 151 0.75 -6.78 9.06
C VAL A 151 1.46 -7.02 10.38
N GLU A 152 2.78 -6.79 10.42
CA GLU A 152 3.56 -6.98 11.64
C GLU A 152 3.07 -6.05 12.76
N LYS A 153 2.88 -6.61 13.97
CA LYS A 153 2.37 -5.86 15.12
C LYS A 153 3.25 -4.66 15.45
N GLY A 154 2.61 -3.50 15.65
CA GLY A 154 3.29 -2.24 15.94
C GLY A 154 3.82 -1.51 14.70
N SER A 155 3.42 -1.93 13.50
CA SER A 155 3.60 -1.16 12.28
C SER A 155 2.74 0.10 12.30
N ILE A 156 3.23 1.17 11.66
CA ILE A 156 2.45 2.36 11.36
C ILE A 156 1.71 2.12 10.04
N VAL A 157 0.41 2.39 10.03
CA VAL A 157 -0.46 2.21 8.86
C VAL A 157 -1.27 3.48 8.62
N ALA A 158 -1.64 3.70 7.37
CA ALA A 158 -2.58 4.71 6.94
C ALA A 158 -3.95 4.04 6.75
N VAL A 159 -5.04 4.65 7.22
CA VAL A 159 -6.39 4.09 7.06
C VAL A 159 -7.20 5.00 6.16
N SER A 160 -7.70 4.45 5.04
CA SER A 160 -8.61 5.16 4.14
C SER A 160 -10.03 5.05 4.66
N SER A 161 -10.73 6.18 4.72
CA SER A 161 -12.12 6.25 5.20
C SER A 161 -13.15 6.23 4.07
N GLN A 162 -12.74 6.04 2.81
CA GLN A 162 -13.64 6.22 1.66
C GLN A 162 -14.75 5.16 1.56
N ALA A 163 -14.47 3.93 2.00
CA ALA A 163 -15.37 2.79 1.85
C ALA A 163 -15.69 2.09 3.18
N VAL A 164 -15.24 2.66 4.30
CA VAL A 164 -15.40 2.06 5.62
C VAL A 164 -16.86 2.18 6.05
N GLU A 165 -17.62 1.10 5.88
CA GLU A 165 -18.96 0.97 6.44
C GLU A 165 -18.88 0.42 7.88
N GLY A 166 -19.55 1.09 8.82
CA GLY A 166 -19.97 0.48 10.09
C GLY A 166 -18.91 0.11 11.13
N VAL A 167 -17.63 0.47 10.98
CA VAL A 167 -16.63 0.21 12.02
C VAL A 167 -16.51 1.42 12.94
N ASN A 168 -17.17 1.37 14.10
CA ASN A 168 -16.85 2.26 15.21
C ASN A 168 -15.41 1.97 15.64
N PHE A 169 -14.50 2.93 15.42
CA PHE A 169 -13.10 2.81 15.81
C PHE A 169 -12.87 3.10 17.30
N PHE A 170 -13.74 2.67 18.23
CA PHE A 170 -13.51 2.81 19.67
C PHE A 170 -14.28 1.73 20.44
#